data_AF-A0A7J2XA38-F1
#
_entry.id   AF-A0A7J2XA38-F1
#
_cell.length_a   1.000
_cell.length_b   1.000
_cell.length_c   1.000
_cell.angle_alpha   90.00
_cell.angle_beta   90.00
_cell.angle_gamma   90.00
#
_symmetry.space_group_name_H-M   'P 1'
#
loop_
_entity.id
_entity.type
_entity.pdbx_description
1 polymer ?
#
loop_
_entity_poly.entity_id
_entity_poly.type
_entity_poly.pdbx_seq_one_letter_code
_entity_poly.pdbx_strand_id
1 'polypeptide(L)' 'MKIYILDTSAILSGKSISPMDGELLAPDSVSNEFKKGGRDYRNFQFLIEKGLLIASPS' A
#
# COMPACT_ATOMS: atom_id res chain seq x y z
N MET A 1 -3.40 16.93 -9.24
CA MET A 1 -3.30 15.94 -8.16
C MET A 1 -2.95 14.60 -8.78
N LYS A 2 -1.86 13.94 -8.34
CA LYS A 2 -1.45 12.62 -8.86
C LYS A 2 -1.88 11.53 -7.88
N ILE A 3 -2.32 10.40 -8.43
CA ILE A 3 -2.67 9.20 -7.66
C ILE A 3 -1.70 8.11 -8.08
N TYR A 4 -1.05 7.49 -7.10
CA TYR A 4 -0.16 6.35 -7.29
C TYR A 4 -0.86 5.10 -6.78
N ILE A 5 -1.17 4.18 -7.67
CA ILE A 5 -1.80 2.91 -7.31
C ILE A 5 -0.70 1.90 -7.01
N LEU A 6 -0.69 1.39 -5.78
CA LEU A 6 0.23 0.35 -5.34
C LEU A 6 -0.40 -1.04 -5.53
N ASP A 7 0.39 -1.91 -6.14
CA ASP A 7 0.18 -3.34 -6.17
C ASP A 7 1.00 -4.03 -5.07
N THR A 8 0.62 -5.26 -4.70
CA THR A 8 1.33 -6.08 -3.70
C THR A 8 2.80 -6.22 -4.04
N SER A 9 3.15 -6.42 -5.31
CA SER A 9 4.53 -6.54 -5.75
C SER A 9 5.38 -5.30 -5.42
N ALA A 10 4.81 -4.10 -5.50
CA ALA A 10 5.48 -2.86 -5.14
C ALA A 10 5.72 -2.77 -3.63
N ILE A 11 4.75 -3.16 -2.82
CA ILE A 11 4.85 -3.20 -1.35
C ILE A 11 5.91 -4.21 -0.91
N LEU A 12 5.92 -5.40 -1.52
CA LEU A 12 6.88 -6.47 -1.23
C LEU A 12 8.30 -6.17 -1.71
N SER A 13 8.47 -5.24 -2.64
CA SER A 13 9.80 -4.90 -3.18
C SER A 13 10.73 -4.28 -2.14
N GLY A 14 10.20 -3.78 -1.01
CA GLY A 14 10.97 -3.10 0.04
C GLY A 14 11.56 -1.76 -0.39
N LYS A 15 11.23 -1.27 -1.59
CA LYS A 15 11.66 0.05 -2.06
C LYS A 15 10.99 1.13 -1.21
N SER A 16 11.73 2.21 -0.95
CA SER A 16 11.14 3.38 -0.32
C SER A 16 10.09 3.99 -1.25
N ILE A 17 8.83 3.95 -0.82
CA ILE A 17 7.70 4.55 -1.53
C ILE A 17 7.33 5.82 -0.76
N SER A 18 7.69 6.98 -1.31
CA SER A 18 7.34 8.28 -0.76
C SER A 18 6.97 9.21 -1.92
N PRO A 19 5.67 9.46 -2.17
CA PRO A 19 5.25 10.42 -3.17
C PRO A 19 5.52 11.80 -2.62
N MET A 20 6.32 12.59 -3.34
CA MET A 20 6.54 13.99 -2.97
C MET A 20 5.32 14.86 -3.30
N ASP A 21 4.51 14.49 -4.31
CA ASP A 21 3.38 15.29 -4.81
C ASP A 21 2.17 14.43 -5.23
N GLY A 22 1.65 13.57 -4.35
CA GLY A 22 0.46 12.78 -4.66
C GLY A 22 -0.02 11.85 -3.55
N GLU A 23 -1.16 11.22 -3.80
CA GLU A 23 -1.76 10.23 -2.89
C GLU A 23 -1.33 8.81 -3.26
N LEU A 24 -1.08 7.99 -2.24
CA LEU A 24 -0.89 6.55 -2.40
C LEU A 24 -2.22 5.85 -2.17
N LEU A 25 -2.58 4.97 -3.08
CA LEU A 25 -3.81 4.21 -3.01
C LEU A 25 -3.52 2.75 -3.33
N ALA A 26 -4.11 1.81 -2.61
CA ALA A 26 -4.10 0.40 -2.96
C ALA A 26 -5.55 -0.12 -3.03
N PRO A 27 -5.87 -0.99 -4.01
CA PRO A 27 -7.14 -1.70 -4.03
C PRO A 27 -7.35 -2.51 -2.74
N ASP A 28 -8.59 -2.69 -2.31
CA ASP A 28 -8.92 -3.56 -1.18
C ASP A 28 -8.43 -5.00 -1.35
N SER A 29 -8.39 -5.51 -2.58
CA SER A 29 -7.85 -6.84 -2.92
C SER A 29 -6.41 -7.05 -2.45
N VAL A 30 -5.57 -6.01 -2.48
CA VAL A 30 -4.19 -6.05 -2.01
C VAL A 30 -4.11 -6.38 -0.53
N SER A 31 -5.07 -5.91 0.28
CA SER A 31 -5.11 -6.21 1.72
C SER A 31 -5.31 -7.71 1.99
N ASN A 32 -6.00 -8.41 1.09
CA ASN A 32 -6.29 -9.85 1.23
C ASN A 32 -5.07 -10.74 0.91
N GLU A 33 -4.05 -10.19 0.26
CA GLU A 33 -2.83 -10.90 -0.09
C GLU A 33 -1.84 -11.00 1.08
N PHE A 34 -2.02 -10.18 2.12
CA PHE A 34 -1.16 -10.18 3.30
C PHE A 34 -1.73 -11.05 4.44
N LYS A 35 -0.93 -12.01 4.90
CA LYS A 35 -1.23 -12.79 6.10
C LYS A 35 -1.04 -11.94 7.37
N LYS A 36 -2.12 -11.71 8.13
CA LYS A 36 -2.08 -11.01 9.43
C LYS A 36 -0.98 -11.56 10.34
N GLY A 37 -0.16 -10.65 10.88
CA GLY A 37 0.98 -10.97 11.75
C GLY A 37 2.27 -11.40 11.03
N GLY A 38 2.24 -11.60 9.71
CA GLY A 38 3.43 -11.87 8.90
C GLY A 38 4.38 -10.67 8.80
N ARG A 39 5.63 -10.91 8.37
CA ARG A 39 6.63 -9.85 8.16
C ARG A 39 6.11 -8.78 7.20
N ASP A 40 5.61 -9.20 6.05
CA ASP A 40 5.16 -8.27 5.00
C ASP A 40 3.89 -7.53 5.38
N TYR A 41 3.04 -8.16 6.20
CA TYR A 41 1.87 -7.49 6.78
C TYR A 41 2.27 -6.29 7.65
N ARG A 42 3.39 -6.36 8.39
CA ARG A 42 3.88 -5.22 9.18
C ARG A 42 4.33 -4.06 8.29
N ASN A 43 5.01 -4.36 7.18
CA ASN A 43 5.39 -3.33 6.20
C ASN A 43 4.15 -2.70 5.56
N PHE A 44 3.17 -3.51 5.20
CA PHE A 44 1.90 -3.01 4.67
C PHE A 44 1.16 -2.10 5.67
N GLN A 45 1.07 -2.50 6.94
CA GLN A 45 0.50 -1.66 8.00
C GLN A 45 1.26 -0.35 8.20
N PHE A 46 2.59 -0.39 8.17
CA PHE A 46 3.41 0.82 8.25
C PHE A 46 3.12 1.80 7.10
N LEU A 47 2.91 1.31 5.87
CA LEU A 47 2.56 2.18 4.75
C LEU A 47 1.18 2.83 4.95
N ILE A 48 0.20 2.09 5.49
CA ILE A 48 -1.12 2.64 5.85
C ILE A 48 -0.97 3.77 6.88
N GLU A 49 -0.17 3.55 7.94
CA GLU A 49 0.14 4.57 8.95
C GLU A 49 0.85 5.81 8.36
N LYS A 50 1.55 5.65 7.23
CA LYS A 50 2.23 6.73 6.49
C LYS A 50 1.38 7.39 5.42
N GLY A 51 0.12 6.99 5.25
CA GLY A 51 -0.83 7.63 4.35
C GLY A 51 -1.17 6.84 3.09
N LEU A 52 -0.88 5.54 3.03
CA LEU A 52 -1.48 4.66 2.02
C LEU A 52 -2.98 4.51 2.29
N LEU A 53 -3.80 4.92 1.32
CA LEU A 53 -5.24 4.78 1.35
C LEU A 53 -5.67 3.44 0.74
N ILE A 54 -6.64 2.77 1.36
CA ILE A 54 -7.29 1.59 0.78
C ILE A 54 -8.61 2.01 0.17
N ALA A 55 -8.83 1.71 -1.11
CA ALA A 55 -10.07 2.03 -1.80
C ALA A 55 -10.61 0.84 -2.59
N SER A 56 -11.93 0.72 -2.60
CA SER A 56 -12.64 -0.21 -3.48
C SER A 56 -13.09 0.54 -4.74
N PRO A 57 -12.84 0.02 -5.95
CA PRO A 57 -13.37 0.61 -7.18
C PRO A 57 -14.90 0.55 -7.20
N SER A 58 -15.55 1.62 -7.68
CA SER A 58 -17.01 1.72 -7.86
C SER A 58 -17.46 1.45 -9.29
#